data_AF-A0A7W6GMI4-F1
#
_entry.id   AF-A0A7W6GMI4-F1
#
_cell.length_a   1.000
_cell.length_b   1.000
_cell.length_c   1.000
_cell.angle_alpha   90.00
_cell.angle_beta   90.00
_cell.angle_gamma   90.00
#
_symmetry.space_group_name_H-M   'P 1'
#
loop_
_entity.id
_entity.type
_entity.pdbx_description
1 polymer ?
#
loop_
_entity_poly.entity_id
_entity_poly.type
_entity_poly.pdbx_seq_one_letter_code
_entity_poly.pdbx_strand_id
1 'polypeptide(L)' 'MNRPIVFIIGLLVAAATASGATFFAIRSKGSEKPMSEERRVTREKFFGSKTELPSIEKGQEMRPRW' A
#
# COMPACT_ATOMS: atom_id res chain seq x y z
N MET A 1 -34.52 -21.24 -15.48
CA MET A 1 -33.26 -20.61 -15.05
C MET A 1 -32.14 -21.63 -15.20
N ASN A 2 -31.19 -21.41 -16.10
CA ASN A 2 -30.13 -22.38 -16.35
C ASN A 2 -29.18 -22.39 -15.15
N ARG A 3 -29.22 -23.45 -14.33
CA ARG A 3 -28.34 -23.68 -13.18
C ARG A 3 -26.86 -23.33 -13.47
N PRO A 4 -26.26 -23.70 -14.62
CA PRO A 4 -24.86 -23.33 -14.90
C PRO A 4 -24.64 -21.81 -15.03
N ILE A 5 -25.61 -21.05 -15.53
CA ILE A 5 -25.50 -19.59 -15.67
C ILE A 5 -25.41 -18.93 -14.30
N VAL A 6 -26.16 -19.44 -13.32
CA VAL A 6 -26.11 -18.93 -11.93
C VAL A 6 -24.73 -19.16 -11.31
N PHE A 7 -24.12 -20.32 -11.54
CA PHE A 7 -22.76 -20.62 -11.06
C PHE A 7 -21.71 -19.74 -11.74
N ILE A 8 -21.82 -19.52 -13.05
CA ILE A 8 -20.88 -18.68 -13.80
C ILE A 8 -20.95 -17.23 -13.29
N ILE A 9 -22.16 -16.69 -13.11
CA ILE A 9 -22.35 -15.33 -12.58
C ILE A 9 -21.79 -15.23 -11.15
N GLY A 10 -22.08 -16.22 -10.29
CA GLY A 10 -21.57 -16.25 -8.92
C GLY A 10 -20.04 -16.26 -8.86
N LEU A 11 -19.39 -17.06 -9.72
CA LEU A 11 -17.93 -17.12 -9.81
C LEU A 11 -17.34 -15.77 -10.26
N LEU A 12 -17.97 -15.10 -11.22
CA LEU A 12 -17.49 -13.83 -11.77
C LEU A 12 -17.54 -12.72 -10.71
N VAL A 13 -18.61 -12.67 -9.91
CA VAL A 13 -18.74 -11.70 -8.79
C VAL A 13 -17.72 -11.98 -7.69
N ALA A 14 -17.49 -13.24 -7.35
CA ALA A 14 -16.47 -13.63 -6.37
C ALA A 14 -15.05 -13.24 -6.82
N ALA A 15 -14.72 -13.45 -8.09
CA ALA A 15 -13.43 -13.05 -8.66
C ALA A 15 -13.24 -11.52 -8.62
N ALA A 16 -14.24 -10.74 -9.05
CA ALA A 16 -14.17 -9.28 -9.08
C ALA A 16 -14.00 -8.67 -7.68
N THR A 17 -14.71 -9.19 -6.68
CA THR A 17 -14.62 -8.72 -5.29
C THR A 17 -13.26 -9.05 -4.65
N ALA A 18 -12.72 -10.25 -4.89
CA ALA A 18 -11.40 -10.63 -4.41
C ALA A 18 -10.27 -9.75 -5.01
N SER A 19 -10.34 -9.46 -6.31
CA SER A 19 -9.40 -8.55 -6.96
C SER A 19 -9.51 -7.12 -6.41
N GLY A 20 -10.72 -6.56 -6.31
CA GLY A 20 -10.95 -5.21 -5.79
C GLY A 20 -10.46 -5.01 -4.35
N ALA A 21 -10.72 -5.98 -3.46
CA ALA A 21 -10.27 -5.95 -2.07
C ALA A 21 -8.74 -5.95 -1.97
N THR A 22 -8.06 -6.71 -2.83
CA THR A 22 -6.59 -6.79 -2.86
C THR A 22 -5.98 -5.46 -3.31
N PHE A 23 -6.52 -4.83 -4.35
CA PHE A 23 -6.09 -3.49 -4.79
C PHE A 23 -6.30 -2.44 -3.69
N PHE A 24 -7.44 -2.47 -3.01
CA PHE A 24 -7.73 -1.56 -1.90
C PHE A 24 -6.79 -1.79 -0.71
N ALA A 25 -6.52 -3.05 -0.35
CA ALA A 25 -5.62 -3.40 0.75
C ALA A 25 -4.15 -3.01 0.47
N ILE A 26 -3.71 -3.10 -0.79
CA ILE A 26 -2.36 -2.66 -1.17
C ILE A 26 -2.28 -1.11 -1.17
N ARG A 27 -3.32 -0.43 -1.66
CA ARG A 27 -3.40 1.04 -1.65
C ARG A 27 -3.44 1.58 -0.21
N SER A 28 -4.20 0.93 0.69
CA SER A 28 -4.34 1.36 2.08
C SER A 28 -3.06 1.16 2.89
N LYS A 29 -2.25 0.13 2.58
CA LYS A 29 -0.91 -0.04 3.18
C LYS A 29 0.12 0.97 2.68
N GLY A 30 -0.10 1.58 1.52
CA GLY A 30 0.70 2.70 1.00
C GLY A 30 0.32 4.06 1.60
N SER A 31 -0.79 4.13 2.35
CA SER A 31 -1.09 5.30 3.17
C SER A 31 -0.15 5.25 4.36
N GLU A 32 0.83 6.14 4.36
CA GLU A 32 1.80 6.32 5.45
C GLU A 32 1.09 6.24 6.79
N LYS A 33 1.36 5.17 7.54
CA LYS A 33 0.87 5.03 8.90
C LYS A 33 1.34 6.27 9.67
N PRO A 34 0.46 6.99 10.39
CA PRO A 34 0.86 8.22 11.07
C PRO A 34 2.06 7.91 11.95
N MET A 35 3.16 8.61 11.68
CA MET A 35 4.42 8.41 12.37
C MET A 35 4.23 8.78 13.84
N SER A 36 4.64 7.90 14.76
CA SER A 36 4.59 8.22 16.18
C SER A 36 5.55 9.37 16.52
N GLU A 37 5.19 10.20 17.49
CA GLU A 37 6.01 11.34 17.94
C GLU A 37 7.43 10.94 18.32
N GLU A 38 7.60 9.78 18.96
CA GLU A 38 8.93 9.24 19.32
C GLU A 38 9.80 8.97 18.08
N ARG A 39 9.20 8.45 17.00
CA ARG A 39 9.90 8.25 15.74
C ARG A 39 10.22 9.59 15.08
N ARG A 40 9.30 10.55 15.16
CA ARG A 40 9.47 11.90 14.60
C ARG A 40 10.64 12.62 15.24
N VAL A 41 10.73 12.62 16.58
CA VAL A 41 11.86 13.21 17.33
C VAL A 41 13.18 12.53 16.96
N THR A 42 13.18 11.20 16.84
CA THR A 42 14.37 10.45 16.42
C THR A 42 14.81 10.86 15.01
N ARG A 43 13.87 10.99 14.07
CA ARG A 43 14.16 11.44 12.69
C ARG A 43 14.74 12.86 12.69
N GLU A 44 14.14 13.78 13.43
CA GLU A 44 14.61 15.17 13.54
C GLU A 44 16.03 15.24 14.13
N LYS A 45 16.39 14.35 15.07
CA LYS A 45 17.74 14.25 15.63
C LYS A 45 18.79 13.79 14.62
N PHE A 46 18.47 12.84 13.74
CA PHE A 46 19.44 12.27 12.79
C PHE A 46 19.48 13.00 11.45
N PHE A 47 18.34 13.46 10.94
CA PHE A 47 18.21 14.05 9.61
C PHE A 47 18.01 15.57 9.64
N GLY A 48 17.84 16.17 10.83
CA GLY A 48 17.55 17.58 11.00
C GLY A 48 16.07 17.92 10.79
N SER A 49 15.71 19.18 11.03
CA SER A 49 14.34 19.69 10.93
C SER A 49 13.87 20.01 9.50
N LYS A 50 14.64 19.65 8.46
CA LYS A 50 14.21 19.82 7.07
C LYS A 50 13.18 18.74 6.74
N THR A 51 11.93 19.17 6.78
CA THR A 51 10.71 18.39 6.99
C THR A 51 10.36 17.35 5.93
N GLU A 52 11.03 17.28 4.80
CA GLU A 52 10.62 16.37 3.72
C GLU A 52 11.83 15.63 3.17
N LEU A 53 11.97 14.37 3.57
CA LEU A 53 12.77 13.42 2.78
C LEU A 53 12.09 13.33 1.41
N PRO A 54 12.83 13.45 0.30
CA PRO A 54 12.24 13.33 -1.02
C PRO A 54 11.52 11.98 -1.10
N SER A 55 10.28 12.01 -1.57
CA SER A 55 9.47 10.80 -1.74
C SER A 55 10.28 9.79 -2.55
N ILE A 56 10.55 8.63 -1.95
CA ILE A 56 11.29 7.56 -2.62
C ILE A 56 10.36 6.99 -3.69
N GLU A 57 10.68 7.26 -4.95
CA GLU A 57 9.89 6.75 -6.07
C GLU A 57 9.82 5.22 -6.02
N LYS A 58 8.61 4.69 -6.19
CA LYS A 58 8.34 3.26 -6.14
C LYS A 58 9.10 2.57 -7.27
N GLY A 59 10.15 1.83 -6.94
CA GLY A 59 11.08 1.23 -7.92
C GLY A 59 12.53 1.70 -7.81
N GLN A 60 12.82 2.67 -6.93
CA GLN A 60 14.18 2.90 -6.45
C GLN A 60 14.64 1.67 -5.65
N GLU A 61 15.42 0.78 -6.27
CA GLU A 61 16.18 -0.20 -5.49
C GLU A 61 17.08 0.58 -4.54
N MET A 62 16.87 0.42 -3.23
CA MET A 62 17.77 0.91 -2.19
C MET A 62 19.08 0.11 -2.23
N ARG A 63 19.79 0.15 -3.36
CA ARG A 63 21.13 -0.42 -3.43
C ARG A 63 22.05 0.50 -2.64
N PRO A 64 22.71 -0.02 -1.60
CA PRO A 64 23.63 0.81 -0.84
C PRO A 64 24.83 1.12 -1.75
N ARG A 65 25.13 2.41 -1.94
CA ARG A 65 26.23 2.93 -2.78
C ARG A 65 27.55 2.99 -1.99
N TRP A 66 27.92 1.87 -1.37
CA TRP A 66 29.24 1.70 -0.76
C TRP A 66 30.21 1.10 -1.77
#